data_AF-A0A920KMK4-F1
#
_entry.id   AF-A0A920KMK4-F1
#
_cell.length_a   1.000
_cell.length_b   1.000
_cell.length_c   1.000
_cell.angle_alpha   90.00
_cell.angle_beta   90.00
_cell.angle_gamma   90.00
#
_symmetry.space_group_name_H-M   'P 1'
#
loop_
_entity.id
_entity.type
_entity.pdbx_description
1 polymer ?
#
loop_
_entity_poly.entity_id
_entity_poly.type
_entity_poly.pdbx_seq_one_letter_code
_entity_poly.pdbx_strand_id
1 'polypeptide(L)'
;MADLINAETKFQRKQAFDQMEGKLSNLYTKWKGQLVKNLSYLEATIDFVEEEISPEIAGSQIKDIKVVLSELDAHLNDSNKGERLRDGFHIIIAGSPNTGKSSLLNHLSNRDIAIVSDEAEQQEIFWDAYFDINGFP
;
A
#
# COMPACT_ATOMS: atom_id res chain seq x y z
N MET A 1 6.97 3.00 13.21
CA MET A 1 8.31 2.69 13.77
C MET A 1 8.74 1.27 13.45
N ALA A 2 7.94 0.24 13.76
CA ALA A 2 8.26 -1.16 13.40
C ALA A 2 8.54 -1.33 11.88
N ASP A 3 7.67 -0.81 11.01
CA ASP A 3 7.84 -0.92 9.55
C ASP A 3 9.14 -0.28 9.03
N LEU A 4 9.61 0.81 9.67
CA LEU A 4 10.85 1.48 9.26
C LEU A 4 12.09 0.65 9.64
N ILE A 5 12.02 -0.03 10.79
CA ILE A 5 13.07 -0.93 11.27
C ILE A 5 13.12 -2.20 10.41
N ASN A 6 11.96 -2.73 10.02
CA ASN A 6 11.85 -3.96 9.23
C ASN A 6 12.01 -3.75 7.73
N ALA A 7 12.11 -2.50 7.24
CA ALA A 7 12.18 -2.22 5.82
C ALA A 7 13.52 -2.67 5.22
N GLU A 8 13.45 -3.64 4.30
CA GLU A 8 14.62 -4.24 3.66
C GLU A 8 15.06 -3.42 2.44
N THR A 9 14.08 -2.92 1.67
CA THR A 9 14.32 -2.21 0.41
C THR A 9 14.19 -0.70 0.53
N LYS A 10 14.71 0.02 -0.47
CA LYS A 10 14.64 1.50 -0.52
C LYS A 10 13.19 2.01 -0.51
N PHE A 11 12.29 1.39 -1.27
CA PHE A 11 10.92 1.86 -1.36
C PHE A 11 10.09 1.50 -0.13
N GLN A 12 10.33 0.35 0.51
CA GLN A 12 9.78 0.04 1.84
C GLN A 12 10.20 1.10 2.88
N ARG A 13 11.49 1.46 2.94
CA ARG A 13 11.98 2.48 3.88
C ARG A 13 11.31 3.83 3.65
N LYS A 14 11.21 4.25 2.39
CA LYS A 14 10.54 5.50 2.02
C LYS A 14 9.08 5.50 2.44
N GLN A 15 8.35 4.42 2.17
CA GLN A 15 6.96 4.29 2.58
C GLN A 15 6.82 4.35 4.10
N ALA A 16 7.60 3.57 4.84
CA ALA A 16 7.54 3.54 6.30
C ALA A 16 7.88 4.91 6.91
N PHE A 17 8.80 5.66 6.29
CA PHE A 17 9.13 7.03 6.68
C PHE A 17 7.97 7.98 6.44
N ASP A 18 7.37 7.99 5.25
CA ASP A 18 6.18 8.81 4.93
C ASP A 18 5.02 8.52 5.90
N GLN A 19 4.84 7.26 6.30
CA GLN A 19 3.83 6.89 7.29
C GLN A 19 4.17 7.38 8.70
N MET A 20 5.44 7.31 9.09
CA MET A 20 5.92 7.84 10.36
C MET A 20 5.75 9.37 10.44
N GLU A 21 5.94 10.09 9.33
CA GLU A 21 5.63 11.52 9.23
C GLU A 21 4.12 11.83 9.21
N GLY A 22 3.27 10.80 9.27
CA GLY A 22 1.83 10.96 9.39
C GLY A 22 1.13 11.32 8.08
N LYS A 23 1.72 10.99 6.92
CA LYS A 23 1.13 11.33 5.61
C LYS A 23 -0.31 10.84 5.45
N LEU A 24 -0.62 9.60 5.86
CA LEU A 24 -2.00 9.10 5.87
C LEU A 24 -2.87 9.75 6.94
N SER A 25 -2.33 9.99 8.14
CA SER A 25 -3.06 10.68 9.20
C SER A 25 -3.51 12.08 8.76
N ASN A 26 -2.62 12.81 8.08
CA ASN A 26 -2.92 14.13 7.54
C ASN A 26 -3.99 14.07 6.45
N LEU A 27 -3.93 13.07 5.57
CA LEU A 27 -4.96 12.83 4.54
C LEU A 27 -6.33 12.56 5.18
N TYR A 28 -6.40 11.66 6.15
CA TYR A 28 -7.65 11.32 6.82
C TYR A 28 -8.20 12.48 7.65
N THR A 29 -7.32 13.25 8.29
CA THR A 29 -7.70 14.45 9.03
C THR A 29 -8.27 15.52 8.10
N LYS A 30 -7.70 15.68 6.89
CA LYS A 30 -8.22 16.58 5.86
C LYS A 30 -9.64 16.17 5.46
N TRP A 31 -9.88 14.90 5.12
CA TRP A 31 -11.22 14.42 4.78
C TRP A 31 -12.21 14.58 5.92
N LYS A 32 -11.81 14.21 7.14
CA LYS A 32 -12.61 14.40 8.34
C LYS A 32 -13.00 15.87 8.51
N GLY A 33 -12.05 16.79 8.38
CA GLY A 33 -12.32 18.23 8.48
C GLY A 33 -13.32 18.72 7.45
N GLN A 34 -13.22 18.27 6.20
CA GLN A 34 -14.16 18.61 5.14
C GLN A 34 -15.57 18.06 5.42
N LEU A 35 -15.67 16.82 5.88
CA LEU A 35 -16.96 16.21 6.21
C LEU A 35 -17.62 16.85 7.44
N VAL A 36 -16.84 17.12 8.49
CA VAL A 36 -17.34 17.82 9.70
C VAL A 36 -17.85 19.21 9.33
N LYS A 37 -17.09 19.95 8.51
CA LYS A 37 -17.54 21.27 8.02
C LYS A 37 -18.87 21.17 7.28
N ASN A 38 -19.01 20.22 6.35
CA ASN A 38 -20.24 20.01 5.60
C ASN A 38 -21.41 19.59 6.51
N LEU A 39 -21.15 18.76 7.51
CA LEU A 39 -22.15 18.36 8.50
C LEU A 39 -22.65 19.58 9.30
N SER A 40 -21.76 20.48 9.73
CA SER A 40 -22.16 21.69 10.45
C SER A 40 -23.07 22.60 9.63
N TYR A 41 -22.86 22.72 8.32
CA TYR A 41 -23.79 23.45 7.45
C TYR A 41 -25.16 22.79 7.38
N LEU A 42 -25.20 21.46 7.29
CA LEU A 42 -26.44 20.70 7.23
C LEU A 42 -27.20 20.77 8.57
N GLU A 43 -26.52 20.73 9.71
CA GLU A 43 -27.14 20.94 11.02
C GLU A 43 -27.73 22.33 11.15
N ALA A 44 -26.97 23.38 10.79
CA ALA A 44 -27.48 24.76 10.78
C ALA A 44 -28.70 24.92 9.84
N THR A 45 -28.74 24.19 8.73
CA THR A 45 -29.89 24.16 7.83
C THR A 45 -31.15 23.64 8.49
N ILE A 46 -31.01 22.55 9.24
CA ILE A 46 -32.13 21.88 9.91
C ILE A 46 -32.61 22.70 11.10
N ASP A 47 -31.68 23.33 11.83
CA ASP A 47 -32.01 24.10 13.03
C ASP A 47 -32.65 25.47 12.72
N PHE A 48 -32.41 26.04 11.53
CA PHE A 48 -32.89 27.37 11.13
C PHE A 48 -33.74 27.34 9.84
N VAL A 49 -34.77 26.50 9.80
CA VAL A 49 -35.65 26.29 8.61
C VAL A 49 -36.32 27.57 8.08
N GLU A 50 -36.45 28.62 8.90
CA GLU A 50 -37.02 29.92 8.47
C GLU A 50 -36.08 30.74 7.58
N GLU A 51 -34.77 30.45 7.60
CA GLU A 51 -33.79 31.07 6.69
C GLU A 51 -33.64 30.21 5.42
N GLU A 52 -34.09 30.73 4.27
CA GLU A 52 -33.83 30.08 2.98
C GLU A 52 -32.32 30.02 2.72
N ILE A 53 -31.77 28.80 2.64
CA ILE A 53 -30.38 28.62 2.25
C ILE A 53 -30.24 28.92 0.76
N SER A 54 -29.27 29.78 0.45
CA SER A 54 -28.92 30.05 -0.95
C SER A 54 -28.60 28.73 -1.68
N PRO A 55 -29.23 28.46 -2.84
CA PRO A 55 -28.93 27.30 -3.68
C PRO A 55 -27.45 27.16 -4.03
N GLU A 56 -26.72 28.27 -4.07
CA GLU A 56 -25.28 28.31 -4.31
C GLU A 56 -24.48 27.66 -3.17
N ILE A 57 -24.91 27.90 -1.92
CA ILE A 57 -24.33 27.28 -0.73
C ILE A 57 -24.55 25.78 -0.84
N ALA A 58 -25.80 25.32 -0.96
CA ALA A 58 -26.13 23.90 -1.06
C ALA A 58 -25.38 23.18 -2.20
N GLY A 59 -25.29 23.81 -3.38
CA GLY A 59 -24.53 23.31 -4.52
C GLY A 59 -23.03 23.14 -4.21
N SER A 60 -22.44 24.08 -3.46
CA SER A 60 -21.05 24.00 -3.04
C SER A 60 -20.78 22.84 -2.07
N GLN A 61 -21.65 22.58 -1.09
CA GLN A 61 -21.47 21.43 -0.18
C GLN A 61 -21.60 20.09 -0.90
N ILE A 62 -22.58 19.95 -1.80
CA ILE A 62 -22.74 18.73 -2.60
C ILE A 62 -21.48 18.47 -3.43
N LYS A 63 -20.90 19.52 -4.01
CA LYS A 63 -19.66 19.41 -4.78
C LYS A 63 -18.49 18.99 -3.89
N ASP A 64 -18.34 19.60 -2.72
CA ASP A 64 -17.27 19.25 -1.78
C ASP A 64 -17.37 17.80 -1.29
N ILE A 65 -18.58 17.33 -0.96
CA ILE A 65 -18.82 15.93 -0.56
C ILE A 65 -18.46 14.98 -1.72
N LYS A 66 -18.84 15.30 -2.96
CA LYS A 66 -18.48 14.50 -4.14
C LYS A 66 -16.97 14.42 -4.36
N VAL A 67 -16.24 15.50 -4.08
CA VAL A 67 -14.77 15.50 -4.14
C VAL A 67 -14.21 14.54 -3.10
N VAL A 68 -14.64 14.63 -1.85
CA VAL A 68 -14.19 13.71 -0.78
C VAL A 68 -14.48 12.25 -1.13
N LEU A 69 -15.69 11.95 -1.64
CA LEU A 69 -16.05 10.61 -2.10
C LEU A 69 -15.11 10.12 -3.21
N SER A 70 -14.82 10.96 -4.20
CA SER A 70 -13.91 10.58 -5.28
C SER A 70 -12.47 10.34 -4.79
N GLU A 71 -12.00 11.12 -3.83
CA GLU A 71 -10.67 10.93 -3.22
C GLU A 71 -10.61 9.63 -2.40
N LEU A 72 -11.67 9.30 -1.68
CA LEU A 72 -11.82 8.04 -0.94
C LEU A 72 -11.85 6.84 -1.89
N ASP A 73 -12.67 6.89 -2.94
CA ASP A 73 -12.77 5.82 -3.93
C ASP A 73 -11.42 5.58 -4.62
N ALA A 74 -10.70 6.65 -4.98
CA ALA A 74 -9.38 6.54 -5.56
C ALA A 74 -8.36 5.91 -4.58
N HIS A 75 -8.47 6.23 -3.29
CA HIS A 75 -7.60 5.67 -2.24
C HIS A 75 -7.88 4.19 -1.98
N LEU A 76 -9.15 3.78 -1.97
CA LEU A 76 -9.55 2.38 -1.81
C LEU A 76 -9.20 1.52 -3.04
N ASN A 77 -9.23 2.10 -4.23
CA ASN A 77 -8.93 1.41 -5.49
C ASN A 77 -7.45 1.50 -5.90
N ASP A 78 -6.55 1.82 -4.98
CA ASP A 78 -5.12 1.97 -5.27
C ASP A 78 -4.37 0.63 -5.51
N SER A 79 -5.14 -0.46 -5.64
CA SER A 79 -4.67 -1.84 -5.86
C SER A 79 -3.80 -2.38 -4.73
N ASN A 80 -4.04 -1.90 -3.49
CA ASN A 80 -3.28 -2.26 -2.30
C ASN A 80 -1.78 -2.09 -2.51
N LYS A 81 -1.37 -1.11 -3.35
CA LYS A 81 0.04 -0.89 -3.68
C LYS A 81 0.87 -0.62 -2.42
N GLY A 82 0.25 -0.01 -1.41
CA GLY A 82 0.88 0.25 -0.12
C GLY A 82 1.20 -1.05 0.63
N GLU A 83 0.21 -1.92 0.79
CA GLU A 83 0.36 -3.23 1.43
C GLU A 83 1.36 -4.11 0.68
N ARG A 84 1.25 -4.20 -0.64
CA ARG A 84 2.18 -4.97 -1.48
C ARG A 84 3.62 -4.48 -1.37
N LEU A 85 3.83 -3.17 -1.28
CA LEU A 85 5.16 -2.62 -1.08
C LEU A 85 5.68 -2.91 0.33
N ARG A 86 4.82 -2.87 1.36
CA ARG A 86 5.22 -3.15 2.74
C ARG A 86 5.58 -4.62 2.92
N ASP A 87 4.74 -5.52 2.44
CA ASP A 87 4.80 -6.96 2.71
C ASP A 87 5.71 -7.70 1.70
N GLY A 88 5.94 -7.10 0.52
CA GLY A 88 6.76 -7.69 -0.54
C GLY A 88 6.04 -8.75 -1.36
N PHE A 89 6.81 -9.45 -2.20
CA PHE A 89 6.30 -10.53 -3.04
C PHE A 89 6.83 -11.89 -2.59
N HIS A 90 5.92 -12.82 -2.32
CA HIS A 90 6.27 -14.23 -2.18
C HIS A 90 6.25 -14.91 -3.55
N ILE A 91 7.43 -15.33 -4.00
CA ILE A 91 7.62 -15.98 -5.30
C ILE A 91 8.05 -17.43 -5.06
N ILE A 92 7.35 -18.37 -5.69
CA ILE A 92 7.71 -19.79 -5.66
C ILE A 92 8.34 -20.16 -7.01
N ILE A 93 9.57 -20.69 -6.96
CA ILE A 93 10.24 -21.27 -8.13
C ILE A 93 9.96 -22.78 -8.12
N ALA A 94 8.96 -23.22 -8.89
CA ALA A 94 8.58 -24.63 -9.02
C ALA A 94 9.03 -25.23 -10.36
N GLY A 95 9.33 -26.53 -10.38
CA GLY A 95 9.76 -27.25 -11.58
C GLY A 95 10.26 -28.65 -11.26
N SER A 96 10.38 -29.50 -12.28
CA SER A 96 10.89 -30.88 -12.14
C SER A 96 12.33 -30.91 -11.57
N PRO A 97 12.78 -32.04 -11.00
CA PRO A 97 14.17 -32.20 -10.59
C PRO A 97 15.14 -31.81 -11.72
N ASN A 98 16.28 -31.19 -11.37
CA ASN A 98 17.35 -30.80 -12.28
C ASN A 98 16.98 -29.80 -13.40
N THR A 99 15.88 -29.05 -13.29
CA THR A 99 15.50 -28.00 -14.27
C THR A 99 16.22 -26.66 -14.04
N GLY A 100 17.31 -26.62 -13.27
CA GLY A 100 18.08 -25.40 -13.02
C GLY A 100 17.49 -24.43 -11.99
N LYS A 101 16.57 -24.88 -11.12
CA LYS A 101 15.97 -24.03 -10.07
C LYS A 101 17.02 -23.41 -9.14
N SER A 102 17.95 -24.23 -8.65
CA SER A 102 19.04 -23.78 -7.78
C SER A 102 19.98 -22.79 -8.49
N SER A 103 20.29 -23.02 -9.77
CA SER A 103 21.10 -22.11 -10.57
C SER A 103 20.39 -20.76 -10.79
N LEU A 104 19.07 -20.77 -11.04
CA LEU A 104 18.28 -19.54 -11.16
C LEU A 104 18.27 -18.76 -9.86
N LEU A 105 18.05 -19.44 -8.72
CA LEU A 105 18.07 -18.80 -7.41
C LEU A 105 19.43 -18.12 -7.16
N ASN A 106 20.54 -18.84 -7.39
CA ASN A 106 21.88 -18.30 -7.19
C ASN A 106 22.16 -17.10 -8.11
N HIS A 107 21.71 -17.18 -9.37
CA HIS A 107 21.86 -16.09 -10.33
C HIS A 107 21.08 -14.84 -9.90
N LEU A 108 19.81 -15.00 -9.51
CA LEU A 108 19.00 -13.90 -8.99
C LEU A 108 19.59 -13.31 -7.71
N SER A 109 20.21 -14.15 -6.87
CA SER A 109 20.74 -13.73 -5.57
C SER A 109 22.14 -13.13 -5.68
N ASN A 110 22.78 -13.28 -6.84
CA ASN A 110 24.18 -12.96 -7.06
C ASN A 110 25.13 -13.58 -6.01
N ARG A 111 24.74 -14.76 -5.47
CA ARG A 111 25.46 -15.57 -4.47
C ARG A 111 24.91 -16.99 -4.44
N ASP A 112 25.70 -17.95 -3.95
CA ASP A 112 25.30 -19.35 -3.88
C ASP A 112 24.42 -19.64 -2.64
N ILE A 113 23.10 -19.53 -2.81
CA ILE A 113 22.11 -19.83 -1.76
C ILE A 113 21.67 -21.30 -1.81
N ALA A 114 21.45 -21.82 -3.01
CA ALA A 114 21.02 -23.20 -3.23
C ALA A 114 22.17 -24.06 -3.75
N ILE A 115 22.17 -25.32 -3.32
CA ILE A 115 23.12 -26.33 -3.79
C ILE A 115 22.77 -26.69 -5.25
N VAL A 116 23.77 -26.72 -6.11
CA VAL A 116 23.65 -27.19 -7.50
C VAL A 116 24.42 -28.51 -7.59
N SER A 117 23.72 -29.60 -7.89
CA SER A 117 24.29 -30.93 -8.12
C SER A 117 23.73 -31.54 -9.40
N ASP A 118 24.56 -32.29 -10.12
CA ASP A 118 24.16 -33.08 -11.28
C ASP A 118 23.49 -34.41 -10.87
N GLU A 119 23.61 -34.81 -9.61
CA GLU A 119 23.00 -36.02 -9.05
C GLU A 119 21.55 -35.75 -8.58
N ALA A 120 20.65 -36.72 -8.75
CA ALA A 120 19.24 -36.57 -8.37
C ALA A 120 19.09 -36.34 -6.86
N GLU A 121 18.55 -35.18 -6.47
CA GLU A 121 18.20 -34.88 -5.08
C GLU A 121 17.12 -35.84 -4.58
N GLN A 122 17.43 -36.63 -3.55
CA GLN A 122 16.49 -37.58 -2.93
C GLN A 122 15.58 -36.94 -1.88
N GLN A 123 15.71 -35.63 -1.62
CA GLN A 123 14.97 -34.90 -0.59
C GLN A 123 14.44 -33.59 -1.14
N GLU A 124 13.19 -33.23 -0.81
CA GLU A 124 12.65 -31.90 -1.08
C GLU A 124 13.31 -30.90 -0.13
N ILE A 125 14.06 -29.93 -0.68
CA ILE A 125 14.71 -28.86 0.08
C ILE A 125 14.02 -27.53 -0.23
N PHE A 126 13.65 -26.79 0.82
CA PHE A 126 13.08 -25.45 0.72
C PHE A 126 14.16 -24.41 1.01
N TRP A 127 14.28 -23.41 0.13
CA TRP A 127 15.23 -22.31 0.27
C TRP A 127 14.45 -20.99 0.30
N ASP A 128 14.65 -20.21 1.35
CA ASP A 128 14.09 -18.86 1.46
C ASP A 128 15.20 -17.83 1.23
N ALA A 129 14.91 -16.85 0.37
CA ALA A 129 15.81 -15.75 0.08
C ALA A 129 15.02 -14.45 -0.13
N TYR A 130 15.55 -13.37 0.42
CA TYR A 130 15.04 -12.01 0.25
C TYR A 130 15.82 -11.32 -0.86
N PHE A 131 15.10 -10.60 -1.72
CA PHE A 131 15.65 -9.91 -2.87
C PHE A 131 15.24 -8.44 -2.85
N ASP A 132 16.20 -7.55 -3.13
CA ASP A 132 15.90 -6.18 -3.51
C ASP A 132 16.09 -6.07 -5.03
N ILE A 133 14.99 -5.87 -5.76
CA ILE A 133 15.00 -5.68 -7.21
C ILE A 133 14.75 -4.20 -7.50
N ASN A 134 15.82 -3.45 -7.74
CA ASN A 134 15.78 -2.03 -8.09
C ASN A 134 15.01 -1.15 -7.07
N GLY A 135 15.08 -1.51 -5.79
CA GLY A 135 14.43 -0.83 -4.67
C GLY A 135 13.10 -1.43 -4.25
N PHE A 136 12.60 -2.47 -4.95
CA PHE A 136 11.38 -3.19 -4.62
C PHE A 136 11.68 -4.51 -3.90
N PRO A 137 10.87 -4.86 -2.89
CA PRO A 137 10.88 -6.18 -2.26
C PRO A 137 10.22 -7.25 -3.14
#